data_AF-A0A6P0WP06-F1
#
_entry.id   AF-A0A6P0WP06-F1
#
_cell.length_a   1.000
_cell.length_b   1.000
_cell.length_c   1.000
_cell.angle_alpha   90.00
_cell.angle_beta   90.00
_cell.angle_gamma   90.00
#
_symmetry.space_group_name_H-M   'P 1'
#
loop_
_entity.id
_entity.type
_entity.pdbx_description
1 polymer ?
#
loop_
_entity_poly.entity_id
_entity_poly.type
_entity_poly.pdbx_seq_one_letter_code
_entity_poly.pdbx_strand_id
1 'polypeptide(L)'
;MTATTNSPGAECHPMDSPTLAPGKSSFLQELGAELAFTQDISGQYLSFYWQEALEYGLTQEKVLRLPLKDNFCPIALEAYREQIQRVLELKTPQRCIHAFGYQGQSFPFELVISPIVQAGDKATTVLVMGHLLPHESVQSAIDSLVPISLDPNQKLLTKIARKIRRTLDLDTIWRETVTSLGKALQVSRCIICSYKPEQPKVTVEAEYCQKPFQSILGRQLELEAEPDLKQALLISEPVVVEQLTSDHFQQQSVLVVSTSYQDEPNGVISLQQCDRHRQWSEAEIELVRELAQQVGTAIAHATLYQELEWAREQAEKASRHKSEFLASTTHELRTPLNGIIGSLKLILDEVVDDPEEQTEFIDVAHTSALHLLEIINDILDIAKIEAGKMELELDQVKLEGLMEDVDRFTRNQAQQKNLSLNFELPNTRDDVIVFGNYQR
;
A
#
# COMPACT_ATOMS: atom_id res chain seq x y z
N MET A 1 -19.02 21.02 -60.53
CA MET A 1 -19.98 21.49 -59.50
C MET A 1 -19.26 21.46 -58.17
N THR A 2 -19.10 22.67 -57.64
CA THR A 2 -18.45 23.11 -56.41
C THR A 2 -19.28 22.86 -55.16
N ALA A 3 -18.59 22.91 -54.01
CA ALA A 3 -19.03 23.31 -52.64
C ALA A 3 -18.64 22.22 -51.61
N THR A 4 -18.12 22.47 -50.41
CA THR A 4 -17.73 23.67 -49.62
C THR A 4 -17.17 23.13 -48.31
N THR A 5 -16.09 23.70 -47.77
CA THR A 5 -15.93 23.87 -46.31
C THR A 5 -15.07 25.09 -46.02
N ASN A 6 -15.64 26.02 -45.26
CA ASN A 6 -15.12 27.33 -44.89
C ASN A 6 -13.85 27.27 -44.02
N SER A 7 -12.92 28.18 -44.29
CA SER A 7 -11.94 28.66 -43.32
C SER A 7 -11.82 30.18 -43.51
N PRO A 8 -12.00 31.02 -42.47
CA PRO A 8 -11.55 32.40 -42.51
C PRO A 8 -10.12 32.48 -41.96
N GLY A 9 -9.24 33.07 -42.76
CA GLY A 9 -7.89 33.43 -42.35
C GLY A 9 -7.86 34.63 -41.40
N ALA A 10 -6.75 34.77 -40.70
CA ALA A 10 -6.30 36.01 -40.09
C ALA A 10 -4.77 36.07 -40.22
N GLU A 11 -4.31 37.22 -40.69
CA GLU A 11 -2.99 37.53 -41.21
C GLU A 11 -1.91 37.65 -40.13
N CYS A 12 -0.67 37.37 -40.53
CA CYS A 12 0.54 37.65 -39.76
C CYS A 12 0.79 39.16 -39.65
N HIS A 13 0.88 39.67 -38.43
CA HIS A 13 1.63 40.89 -38.10
C HIS A 13 2.87 40.54 -37.26
N PRO A 14 4.05 41.09 -37.57
CA PRO A 14 5.24 40.89 -36.75
C PRO A 14 5.11 41.74 -35.48
N MET A 15 5.12 41.10 -34.31
CA MET A 15 5.19 41.82 -33.03
C MET A 15 6.64 42.22 -32.77
N ASP A 16 6.86 43.53 -32.83
CA ASP A 16 8.06 44.22 -32.40
C ASP A 16 8.46 43.83 -30.96
N SER A 17 9.77 43.73 -30.77
CA SER A 17 10.45 43.62 -29.49
C SER A 17 10.06 44.78 -28.55
N PRO A 18 9.57 44.52 -27.32
CA PRO A 18 9.28 45.59 -26.38
C PRO A 18 10.58 46.06 -25.72
N THR A 19 11.04 47.21 -26.17
CA THR A 19 12.01 48.08 -25.49
C THR A 19 11.43 48.48 -24.13
N LEU A 20 12.05 48.08 -23.02
CA LEU A 20 11.63 48.48 -21.66
C LEU A 20 11.97 49.95 -21.42
N ALA A 21 10.93 50.80 -21.30
CA ALA A 21 11.02 52.13 -20.71
C ALA A 21 10.84 52.06 -19.17
N PRO A 22 11.49 52.93 -18.39
CA PRO A 22 11.52 52.83 -16.93
C PRO A 22 10.31 53.51 -16.29
N GLY A 23 9.64 52.80 -15.38
CA GLY A 23 8.62 53.37 -14.49
C GLY A 23 7.18 52.97 -14.84
N LYS A 24 6.78 51.78 -14.39
CA LYS A 24 5.42 51.35 -14.01
C LYS A 24 5.52 49.89 -13.51
N SER A 25 4.70 49.55 -12.50
CA SER A 25 4.70 48.30 -11.70
C SER A 25 5.51 47.12 -12.26
N SER A 26 6.47 46.64 -11.46
CA SER A 26 7.23 45.42 -11.78
C SER A 26 6.27 44.25 -11.96
N PHE A 27 6.32 43.56 -13.10
CA PHE A 27 5.61 42.30 -13.37
C PHE A 27 5.69 41.30 -12.20
N LEU A 28 6.77 41.36 -11.41
CA LEU A 28 6.98 40.50 -10.26
C LEU A 28 6.02 40.76 -9.08
N GLN A 29 5.52 41.99 -8.95
CA GLN A 29 4.57 42.37 -7.90
C GLN A 29 3.17 41.75 -8.13
N GLU A 30 2.85 41.39 -9.37
CA GLU A 30 1.58 40.75 -9.74
C GLU A 30 1.61 39.21 -9.56
N LEU A 31 2.77 38.62 -9.27
CA LEU A 31 2.95 37.17 -9.13
C LEU A 31 2.51 36.59 -7.78
N GLY A 32 2.08 37.43 -6.83
CA GLY A 32 1.60 37.00 -5.51
C GLY A 32 2.66 36.38 -4.59
N ALA A 33 3.95 36.52 -4.92
CA ALA A 33 5.08 36.05 -4.12
C ALA A 33 5.62 37.17 -3.22
N GLU A 34 6.02 36.85 -2.00
CA GLU A 34 6.55 37.83 -1.05
C GLU A 34 7.94 38.31 -1.47
N LEU A 35 8.77 37.43 -2.01
CA LEU A 35 10.05 37.71 -2.65
C LEU A 35 10.01 37.23 -4.09
N ALA A 36 10.42 38.05 -5.05
CA ALA A 36 10.54 37.65 -6.44
C ALA A 36 11.67 38.41 -7.15
N PHE A 37 12.59 37.70 -7.78
CA PHE A 37 13.68 38.31 -8.53
C PHE A 37 14.11 37.44 -9.70
N THR A 38 14.74 38.06 -10.69
CA THR A 38 15.45 37.32 -11.73
C THR A 38 16.94 37.57 -11.58
N GLN A 39 17.75 36.55 -11.87
CA GLN A 39 19.20 36.66 -11.82
C GLN A 39 19.82 35.84 -12.95
N ASP A 40 21.04 36.21 -13.34
CA ASP A 40 21.86 35.43 -14.25
C ASP A 40 22.69 34.37 -13.51
N ILE A 41 23.40 33.54 -14.29
CA ILE A 41 24.29 32.48 -13.76
C ILE A 41 25.45 33.02 -12.90
N SER A 42 25.81 34.29 -13.03
CA SER A 42 26.86 34.92 -12.21
C SER A 42 26.34 35.32 -10.81
N GLY A 43 25.02 35.27 -10.62
CA GLY A 43 24.32 35.70 -9.41
C GLY A 43 23.93 37.17 -9.44
N GLN A 44 24.06 37.86 -10.57
CA GLN A 44 23.66 39.26 -10.69
C GLN A 44 22.14 39.35 -10.82
N TYR A 45 21.51 40.12 -9.94
CA TYR A 45 20.08 40.43 -10.04
C TYR A 45 19.81 41.26 -11.30
N LEU A 46 18.81 40.85 -12.07
CA LEU A 46 18.31 41.54 -13.27
C LEU A 46 16.99 42.27 -12.96
N SER A 47 16.21 41.73 -12.02
CA SER A 47 15.01 42.35 -11.47
C SER A 47 14.84 41.93 -10.03
N PHE A 48 14.23 42.76 -9.17
CA PHE A 48 14.06 42.45 -7.75
C PHE A 48 12.77 43.07 -7.20
N TYR A 49 12.05 42.27 -6.42
CA TYR A 49 10.87 42.65 -5.65
C TYR A 49 10.89 41.87 -4.33
N TRP A 50 10.68 42.57 -3.23
CA TRP A 50 10.39 41.96 -1.94
C TRP A 50 9.38 42.84 -1.23
N GLN A 51 8.33 42.25 -0.67
CA GLN A 51 7.19 42.95 -0.09
C GLN A 51 7.60 43.90 1.03
N GLU A 52 8.57 43.50 1.87
CA GLU A 52 9.07 44.32 2.99
C GLU A 52 10.28 45.18 2.62
N ALA A 53 10.71 45.21 1.34
CA ALA A 53 11.94 45.90 0.91
C ALA A 53 12.01 47.36 1.37
N LEU A 54 10.88 48.09 1.34
CA LEU A 54 10.82 49.50 1.73
C LEU A 54 11.08 49.71 3.23
N GLU A 55 10.71 48.76 4.09
CA GLU A 55 10.93 48.83 5.54
C GLU A 55 12.43 48.73 5.89
N TYR A 56 13.19 48.01 5.07
CA TYR A 56 14.63 47.85 5.18
C TYR A 56 15.42 48.82 4.28
N GLY A 57 14.76 49.78 3.64
CA GLY A 57 15.38 50.78 2.77
C GLY A 57 16.03 50.20 1.50
N LEU A 58 15.63 48.99 1.11
CA LEU A 58 15.99 48.32 -0.14
C LEU A 58 15.11 48.86 -1.27
N THR A 59 15.76 49.38 -2.31
CA THR A 59 15.09 49.76 -3.56
C THR A 59 15.67 48.95 -4.69
N GLN A 60 14.87 48.67 -5.73
CA GLN A 60 15.31 47.91 -6.90
C GLN A 60 16.61 48.49 -7.50
N GLU A 61 16.75 49.81 -7.53
CA GLU A 61 17.96 50.48 -8.03
C GLU A 61 19.22 50.22 -7.18
N LYS A 62 19.09 50.02 -5.86
CA LYS A 62 20.21 49.67 -4.98
C LYS A 62 20.63 48.22 -5.19
N VAL A 63 19.65 47.32 -5.29
CA VAL A 63 19.91 45.88 -5.46
C VAL A 63 20.54 45.57 -6.82
N LEU A 64 20.19 46.31 -7.87
CA LEU A 64 20.75 46.10 -9.21
C LEU A 64 22.15 46.70 -9.41
N ARG A 65 22.60 47.62 -8.53
CA ARG A 65 23.86 48.38 -8.69
C ARG A 65 24.97 48.02 -7.69
N LEU A 66 24.69 47.22 -6.67
CA LEU A 66 25.66 46.85 -5.63
C LEU A 66 26.32 45.48 -5.89
N PRO A 67 27.61 45.31 -5.57
CA PRO A 67 28.26 43.99 -5.60
C PRO A 67 27.59 43.04 -4.58
N LEU A 68 27.44 41.75 -4.93
CA LEU A 68 26.67 40.75 -4.15
C LEU A 68 26.96 40.75 -2.64
N LYS A 69 28.21 40.99 -2.23
CA LYS A 69 28.66 40.95 -0.83
C LYS A 69 28.06 42.04 0.07
N ASP A 70 27.60 43.15 -0.50
CA ASP A 70 27.05 44.30 0.23
C ASP A 70 25.54 44.45 -0.01
N ASN A 71 24.93 43.43 -0.61
CA ASN A 71 23.56 43.43 -1.09
C ASN A 71 22.74 42.36 -0.35
N PHE A 72 21.42 42.42 -0.50
CA PHE A 72 20.54 41.33 -0.06
C PHE A 72 20.95 40.05 -0.79
N CYS A 73 21.61 39.13 -0.09
CA CYS A 73 22.26 37.96 -0.69
C CYS A 73 22.10 36.70 0.17
N PRO A 74 22.15 35.51 -0.44
CA PRO A 74 22.12 34.27 0.32
C PRO A 74 23.32 34.18 1.27
N ILE A 75 23.07 33.76 2.51
CA ILE A 75 24.12 33.55 3.53
C ILE A 75 25.07 32.43 3.11
N ALA A 76 24.54 31.34 2.52
CA ALA A 76 25.31 30.22 1.97
C ALA A 76 25.46 30.36 0.44
N LEU A 77 26.29 31.32 0.01
CA LEU A 77 26.39 31.74 -1.39
C LEU A 77 26.82 30.60 -2.34
N GLU A 78 27.76 29.75 -1.93
CA GLU A 78 28.24 28.62 -2.74
C GLU A 78 27.14 27.58 -2.98
N ALA A 79 26.44 27.18 -1.92
CA ALA A 79 25.34 26.21 -2.01
C ALA A 79 24.20 26.72 -2.89
N TYR A 80 23.86 28.00 -2.76
CA TYR A 80 22.88 28.66 -3.60
C TYR A 80 23.30 28.69 -5.08
N ARG A 81 24.57 28.97 -5.37
CA ARG A 81 25.12 28.97 -6.75
C ARG A 81 25.07 27.60 -7.41
N GLU A 82 25.49 26.54 -6.71
CA GLU A 82 25.40 25.18 -7.22
C GLU A 82 23.95 24.80 -7.59
N GLN A 83 23.00 25.28 -6.79
CA GLN A 83 21.60 25.00 -7.02
C GLN A 83 21.05 25.73 -8.26
N ILE A 84 21.41 27.00 -8.46
CA ILE A 84 21.06 27.73 -9.70
C ILE A 84 21.63 27.01 -10.91
N GLN A 85 22.91 26.60 -10.84
CA GLN A 85 23.56 25.90 -11.93
C GLN A 85 22.82 24.60 -12.27
N ARG A 86 22.43 23.83 -11.25
CA ARG A 86 21.64 22.59 -11.43
C ARG A 86 20.28 22.85 -12.08
N VAL A 87 19.58 23.92 -11.70
CA VAL A 87 18.28 24.30 -12.31
C VAL A 87 18.45 24.69 -13.78
N LEU A 88 19.51 25.44 -14.10
CA LEU A 88 19.81 25.85 -15.48
C LEU A 88 20.23 24.65 -16.36
N GLU A 89 21.01 23.72 -15.82
CA GLU A 89 21.44 22.49 -16.53
C GLU A 89 20.28 21.53 -16.78
N LEU A 90 19.45 21.28 -15.77
CA LEU A 90 18.34 20.33 -15.86
C LEU A 90 17.09 20.92 -16.52
N LYS A 91 17.00 22.25 -16.63
CA LYS A 91 15.85 23.00 -17.16
C LYS A 91 14.53 22.67 -16.42
N THR A 92 14.61 22.24 -15.17
CA THR A 92 13.45 21.92 -14.33
C THR A 92 13.42 22.80 -13.09
N PRO A 93 12.26 23.37 -12.71
CA PRO A 93 12.11 24.12 -11.47
C PRO A 93 12.51 23.29 -10.23
N GLN A 94 13.07 23.95 -9.21
CA GLN A 94 13.40 23.32 -7.93
C GLN A 94 12.93 24.16 -6.75
N ARG A 95 12.47 23.48 -5.69
CA ARG A 95 12.09 24.08 -4.42
C ARG A 95 13.20 23.87 -3.39
N CYS A 96 13.53 24.89 -2.61
CA CYS A 96 14.57 24.85 -1.59
C CYS A 96 14.35 25.91 -0.51
N ILE A 97 15.16 25.89 0.53
CA ILE A 97 15.17 26.93 1.56
C ILE A 97 16.53 27.63 1.51
N HIS A 98 16.56 28.96 1.54
CA HIS A 98 17.79 29.73 1.71
C HIS A 98 17.53 30.93 2.60
N ALA A 99 18.49 31.23 3.47
CA ALA A 99 18.47 32.45 4.26
C ALA A 99 19.22 33.57 3.52
N PHE A 100 18.61 34.75 3.46
CA PHE A 100 19.20 35.95 2.86
C PHE A 100 19.63 36.90 3.96
N GLY A 101 20.88 37.35 3.89
CA GLY A 101 21.47 38.31 4.80
C GLY A 101 21.32 39.73 4.27
N TYR A 102 20.91 40.66 5.13
CA TYR A 102 20.97 42.09 4.86
C TYR A 102 21.06 42.90 6.17
N GLN A 103 21.99 43.86 6.23
CA GLN A 103 22.24 44.71 7.42
C GLN A 103 22.39 43.94 8.75
N GLY A 104 22.98 42.75 8.72
CA GLY A 104 23.19 41.91 9.91
C GLY A 104 21.96 41.13 10.36
N GLN A 105 20.86 41.19 9.62
CA GLN A 105 19.66 40.36 9.82
C GLN A 105 19.59 39.24 8.77
N SER A 106 18.92 38.14 9.14
CA SER A 106 18.78 36.94 8.33
C SER A 106 17.30 36.65 8.06
N PHE A 107 16.95 36.50 6.79
CA PHE A 107 15.59 36.29 6.33
C PHE A 107 15.50 34.93 5.63
N PRO A 108 14.93 33.90 6.27
CA PRO A 108 14.78 32.57 5.69
C PRO A 108 13.61 32.53 4.74
N PHE A 109 13.85 32.13 3.50
CA PHE A 109 12.81 31.96 2.48
C PHE A 109 12.73 30.52 2.03
N GLU A 110 11.51 30.04 1.87
CA GLU A 110 11.24 28.93 0.98
C GLU A 110 11.14 29.44 -0.46
N LEU A 111 12.03 28.98 -1.32
CA LEU A 111 12.17 29.42 -2.71
C LEU A 111 11.69 28.37 -3.70
N VAL A 112 11.16 28.85 -4.81
CA VAL A 112 11.02 28.11 -6.07
C VAL A 112 11.89 28.80 -7.12
N ILE A 113 12.87 28.08 -7.64
CA ILE A 113 13.80 28.55 -8.67
C ILE A 113 13.39 27.91 -10.00
N SER A 114 12.98 28.72 -10.97
CA SER A 114 12.55 28.28 -12.29
C SER A 114 13.47 28.81 -13.38
N PRO A 115 13.92 27.99 -14.35
CA PRO A 115 14.75 28.47 -15.44
C PRO A 115 13.92 29.28 -16.43
N ILE A 116 14.48 30.39 -16.92
CA ILE A 116 13.89 31.18 -18.01
C ILE A 116 14.59 30.75 -19.31
N VAL A 117 13.86 30.04 -20.17
CA VAL A 117 14.38 29.57 -21.46
C VAL A 117 14.14 30.64 -22.51
N GLN A 118 15.22 31.20 -23.06
CA GLN A 118 15.14 32.13 -24.20
C GLN A 118 15.09 31.34 -25.53
N ALA A 119 14.55 31.95 -26.59
CA ALA A 119 14.45 31.36 -27.93
C ALA A 119 15.85 30.97 -28.46
N GLY A 120 16.21 29.69 -28.33
CA GLY A 120 17.58 29.19 -28.55
C GLY A 120 18.02 28.05 -27.63
N ASP A 121 17.14 27.55 -26.76
CA ASP A 121 17.34 26.37 -25.89
C ASP A 121 18.48 26.48 -24.85
N LYS A 122 18.97 27.70 -24.61
CA LYS A 122 19.89 28.02 -23.52
C LYS A 122 19.15 28.80 -22.44
N ALA A 123 19.05 28.21 -21.24
CA ALA A 123 18.64 28.92 -20.04
C ALA A 123 19.89 29.59 -19.45
N THR A 124 19.90 30.92 -19.43
CA THR A 124 21.01 31.73 -18.85
C THR A 124 20.58 32.51 -17.62
N THR A 125 19.26 32.52 -17.34
CA THR A 125 18.64 33.26 -16.26
C THR A 125 17.61 32.39 -15.54
N VAL A 126 17.41 32.68 -14.25
CA VAL A 126 16.37 32.05 -13.43
C VAL A 126 15.41 33.09 -12.88
N LEU A 127 14.15 32.70 -12.72
CA LEU A 127 13.16 33.37 -11.89
C LEU A 127 13.18 32.69 -10.52
N VAL A 128 13.38 33.47 -9.47
CA VAL A 128 13.30 33.02 -8.09
C VAL A 128 12.09 33.67 -7.46
N MET A 129 11.20 32.86 -6.89
CA MET A 129 10.06 33.31 -6.09
C MET A 129 10.18 32.70 -4.71
N GLY A 130 9.85 33.45 -3.66
CA GLY A 130 10.04 33.03 -2.28
C GLY A 130 8.94 33.49 -1.34
N HIS A 131 8.71 32.68 -0.30
CA HIS A 131 7.86 32.98 0.84
C HIS A 131 8.70 33.01 2.11
N LEU A 132 8.56 34.05 2.92
CA LEU A 132 9.31 34.23 4.17
C LEU A 132 8.81 33.23 5.21
N LEU A 133 9.74 32.51 5.84
CA LEU A 133 9.41 31.54 6.88
C LEU A 133 9.38 32.22 8.27
N PRO A 134 8.42 31.87 9.14
CA PRO A 134 8.38 32.40 10.50
C PRO A 134 9.58 31.92 11.31
N HIS A 135 10.15 32.82 12.12
CA HIS A 135 11.43 32.67 12.84
C HIS A 135 11.55 31.40 13.70
N GLU A 136 10.44 30.81 14.15
CA GLU A 136 10.41 29.55 14.92
C GLU A 136 10.62 28.29 14.07
N SER A 137 10.38 28.36 12.76
CA SER A 137 10.56 27.24 11.80
C SER A 137 12.00 27.12 11.28
N VAL A 138 12.85 28.07 11.70
CA VAL A 138 14.15 28.34 11.09
C VAL A 138 15.23 27.47 11.71
N GLN A 139 15.11 27.06 12.98
CA GLN A 139 16.10 26.19 13.62
C GLN A 139 16.14 24.81 12.94
N SER A 140 14.99 24.20 12.65
CA SER A 140 14.94 22.90 11.94
C SER A 140 15.34 23.00 10.46
N ALA A 141 15.08 24.15 9.81
CA ALA A 141 15.45 24.38 8.42
C ALA A 141 16.92 24.81 8.24
N ILE A 142 17.52 25.51 9.22
CA ILE A 142 18.94 25.89 9.21
C ILE A 142 19.83 24.69 9.57
N ASP A 143 19.39 23.78 10.44
CA ASP A 143 20.07 22.50 10.66
C ASP A 143 20.13 21.67 9.35
N SER A 144 19.24 21.95 8.40
CA SER A 144 19.24 21.38 7.04
C SER A 144 20.17 22.11 6.04
N LEU A 145 20.75 23.26 6.40
CA LEU A 145 21.45 24.21 5.50
C LEU A 145 22.95 24.40 5.76
N VAL A 146 23.55 23.66 6.70
CA VAL A 146 24.99 23.37 6.65
C VAL A 146 25.23 22.69 5.30
N PRO A 147 26.31 23.01 4.54
CA PRO A 147 26.57 22.31 3.29
C PRO A 147 26.64 20.82 3.63
N ILE A 148 25.60 20.09 3.25
CA ILE A 148 25.67 18.65 3.14
C ILE A 148 26.68 18.47 2.01
N SER A 149 27.96 18.39 2.37
CA SER A 149 28.84 17.39 1.78
C SER A 149 27.94 16.18 1.58
N LEU A 150 27.45 15.96 0.35
CA LEU A 150 26.44 14.96 0.00
C LEU A 150 26.77 13.69 0.75
N ASP A 151 26.14 13.53 1.91
CA ASP A 151 26.65 12.57 2.88
C ASP A 151 26.43 11.23 2.20
N PRO A 152 27.45 10.36 2.06
CA PRO A 152 27.25 9.05 1.46
C PRO A 152 26.01 8.33 2.01
N ASN A 153 25.65 8.64 3.27
CA ASN A 153 24.46 8.25 4.01
C ASN A 153 23.13 8.72 3.36
N GLN A 154 22.98 9.99 2.95
CA GLN A 154 21.74 10.47 2.30
C GLN A 154 21.52 9.89 0.90
N LYS A 155 22.59 9.74 0.12
CA LYS A 155 22.51 9.05 -1.19
C LYS A 155 22.13 7.59 -1.01
N LEU A 156 22.65 6.94 0.02
CA LEU A 156 22.32 5.57 0.37
C LEU A 156 20.85 5.44 0.78
N LEU A 157 20.38 6.27 1.72
CA LEU A 157 18.97 6.33 2.14
C LEU A 157 18.06 6.48 0.94
N THR A 158 18.28 7.49 0.11
CA THR A 158 17.44 7.74 -1.07
C THR A 158 17.43 6.53 -2.02
N LYS A 159 18.56 5.83 -2.17
CA LYS A 159 18.67 4.64 -3.03
C LYS A 159 17.94 3.44 -2.44
N ILE A 160 18.09 3.17 -1.14
CA ILE A 160 17.43 2.04 -0.47
C ILE A 160 15.93 2.31 -0.38
N ALA A 161 15.53 3.48 0.11
CA ALA A 161 14.15 3.95 0.18
C ALA A 161 13.41 3.80 -1.15
N ARG A 162 14.07 4.16 -2.27
CA ARG A 162 13.50 4.06 -3.61
C ARG A 162 13.37 2.62 -4.08
N LYS A 163 14.31 1.73 -3.73
CA LYS A 163 14.22 0.31 -4.07
C LYS A 163 13.10 -0.38 -3.30
N ILE A 164 13.03 -0.13 -2.00
CA ILE A 164 12.03 -0.70 -1.10
C ILE A 164 10.62 -0.23 -1.51
N ARG A 165 10.42 1.07 -1.74
CA ARG A 165 9.10 1.62 -2.14
C ARG A 165 8.58 1.14 -3.50
N ARG A 166 9.39 0.47 -4.31
CA ARG A 166 9.00 -0.02 -5.65
C ARG A 166 8.51 -1.46 -5.66
N THR A 167 8.53 -2.13 -4.50
CA THR A 167 8.10 -3.52 -4.38
C THR A 167 7.16 -3.66 -3.18
N LEU A 168 6.23 -4.61 -3.28
CA LEU A 168 5.39 -5.07 -2.17
C LEU A 168 5.78 -6.50 -1.75
N ASP A 169 6.86 -7.02 -2.31
CA ASP A 169 7.41 -8.32 -1.93
C ASP A 169 8.30 -8.18 -0.69
N LEU A 170 7.82 -8.70 0.43
CA LEU A 170 8.49 -8.65 1.73
C LEU A 170 9.91 -9.24 1.67
N ASP A 171 10.10 -10.37 0.99
CA ASP A 171 11.42 -11.01 0.85
C ASP A 171 12.43 -10.09 0.18
N THR A 172 11.99 -9.36 -0.86
CA THR A 172 12.83 -8.38 -1.53
C THR A 172 13.09 -7.16 -0.65
N ILE A 173 12.10 -6.67 0.10
CA ILE A 173 12.27 -5.56 1.05
C ILE A 173 13.34 -5.92 2.09
N TRP A 174 13.19 -7.06 2.77
CA TRP A 174 14.11 -7.52 3.80
C TRP A 174 15.53 -7.70 3.25
N ARG A 175 15.68 -8.45 2.15
CA ARG A 175 16.97 -8.76 1.53
C ARG A 175 17.72 -7.53 1.04
N GLU A 176 17.04 -6.61 0.35
CA GLU A 176 17.68 -5.39 -0.15
C GLU A 176 18.10 -4.46 0.99
N THR A 177 17.32 -4.41 2.07
CA THR A 177 17.63 -3.62 3.28
C THR A 177 18.94 -4.09 3.90
N VAL A 178 19.01 -5.36 4.30
CA VAL A 178 20.20 -5.91 5.00
C VAL A 178 21.43 -5.90 4.09
N THR A 179 21.27 -6.19 2.79
CA THR A 179 22.37 -6.17 1.83
C THR A 179 22.93 -4.76 1.65
N SER A 180 22.05 -3.75 1.58
CA SER A 180 22.46 -2.37 1.33
C SER A 180 23.10 -1.75 2.58
N LEU A 181 22.49 -1.93 3.76
CA LEU A 181 23.08 -1.52 5.04
C LEU A 181 24.41 -2.24 5.29
N GLY A 182 24.42 -3.55 5.13
CA GLY A 182 25.58 -4.40 5.33
C GLY A 182 26.80 -3.97 4.54
N LYS A 183 26.62 -3.67 3.24
CA LYS A 183 27.68 -3.20 2.35
C LYS A 183 28.10 -1.76 2.65
N ALA A 184 27.15 -0.87 2.90
CA ALA A 184 27.44 0.55 3.07
C ALA A 184 28.18 0.84 4.37
N LEU A 185 27.76 0.20 5.46
CA LEU A 185 28.37 0.34 6.77
C LEU A 185 29.51 -0.66 7.01
N GLN A 186 29.78 -1.54 6.04
CA GLN A 186 30.86 -2.54 6.09
C GLN A 186 30.86 -3.38 7.37
N VAL A 187 29.67 -3.74 7.87
CA VAL A 187 29.50 -4.58 9.07
C VAL A 187 29.76 -6.05 8.77
N SER A 188 30.12 -6.83 9.79
CA SER A 188 30.35 -8.27 9.66
C SER A 188 29.06 -9.02 9.34
N ARG A 189 27.96 -8.64 10.01
CA ARG A 189 26.62 -9.16 9.76
C ARG A 189 25.57 -8.06 9.90
N CYS A 190 24.54 -8.10 9.09
CA CYS A 190 23.32 -7.30 9.25
C CYS A 190 22.13 -8.23 9.08
N ILE A 191 21.22 -8.22 10.05
CA ILE A 191 20.00 -9.01 10.04
C ILE A 191 18.79 -8.10 10.16
N ILE A 192 17.68 -8.55 9.59
CA ILE A 192 16.35 -8.01 9.87
C ILE A 192 15.46 -9.16 10.32
N CYS A 193 14.74 -8.92 11.41
CA CYS A 193 13.86 -9.91 11.99
C CYS A 193 12.42 -9.43 11.95
N SER A 194 11.49 -10.33 11.62
CA SER A 194 10.06 -10.08 11.78
C SER A 194 9.70 -10.13 13.26
N TYR A 195 8.81 -9.23 13.67
CA TYR A 195 8.32 -9.15 15.03
C TYR A 195 6.79 -9.07 15.05
N LYS A 196 6.19 -9.81 15.97
CA LYS A 196 4.76 -9.75 16.30
C LYS A 196 4.63 -9.63 17.81
N PRO A 197 3.91 -8.64 18.35
CA PRO A 197 3.77 -8.43 19.80
C PRO A 197 3.29 -9.65 20.58
N GLU A 198 2.51 -10.53 19.94
CA GLU A 198 1.96 -11.75 20.52
C GLU A 198 2.98 -12.88 20.68
N GLN A 199 4.19 -12.73 20.12
CA GLN A 199 5.19 -13.80 20.06
C GLN A 199 6.45 -13.40 20.85
N PRO A 200 6.93 -14.25 21.78
CA PRO A 200 8.14 -13.96 22.58
C PRO A 200 9.44 -14.21 21.80
N LYS A 201 9.37 -14.29 20.48
CA LYS A 201 10.47 -14.65 19.59
C LYS A 201 10.42 -13.82 18.31
N VAL A 202 11.58 -13.63 17.71
CA VAL A 202 11.74 -13.00 16.39
C VAL A 202 12.39 -13.98 15.42
N THR A 203 12.07 -13.88 14.13
CA THR A 203 12.64 -14.75 13.10
C THR A 203 13.57 -13.94 12.20
N VAL A 204 14.77 -14.43 11.93
CA VAL A 204 15.72 -13.79 11.00
C VAL A 204 15.23 -13.98 9.57
N GLU A 205 14.57 -12.98 9.00
CA GLU A 205 13.96 -13.05 7.66
C GLU A 205 14.96 -12.79 6.53
N ALA A 206 15.94 -11.90 6.77
CA ALA A 206 17.04 -11.71 5.85
C ALA A 206 18.35 -11.42 6.57
N GLU A 207 19.44 -11.79 5.91
CA GLU A 207 20.79 -11.65 6.42
C GLU A 207 21.76 -11.19 5.33
N TYR A 208 22.61 -10.23 5.67
CA TYR A 208 23.88 -9.99 5.03
C TYR A 208 24.97 -10.48 5.97
N CYS A 209 25.84 -11.39 5.53
CA CYS A 209 26.90 -11.98 6.37
C CYS A 209 28.20 -12.07 5.57
N GLN A 210 29.29 -11.55 6.15
CA GLN A 210 30.63 -11.66 5.58
C GLN A 210 31.30 -12.97 6.00
N LYS A 211 32.11 -13.55 5.11
CA LYS A 211 32.97 -14.69 5.49
C LYS A 211 34.09 -14.22 6.43
N PRO A 212 34.50 -15.01 7.44
CA PRO A 212 34.20 -16.44 7.64
C PRO A 212 33.01 -16.74 8.58
N PHE A 213 32.19 -15.74 8.94
CA PHE A 213 31.10 -15.93 9.91
C PHE A 213 30.00 -16.86 9.36
N GLN A 214 29.36 -17.61 10.26
CA GLN A 214 28.28 -18.52 9.89
C GLN A 214 26.95 -17.77 9.75
N SER A 215 26.16 -18.18 8.76
CA SER A 215 24.81 -17.66 8.54
C SER A 215 23.85 -18.06 9.67
N ILE A 216 22.98 -17.14 10.04
CA ILE A 216 21.88 -17.35 11.00
C ILE A 216 20.50 -17.11 10.38
N LEU A 217 20.42 -16.97 9.05
CA LEU A 217 19.16 -16.83 8.31
C LEU A 217 18.15 -17.93 8.67
N GLY A 218 16.90 -17.54 8.92
CA GLY A 218 15.81 -18.43 9.28
C GLY A 218 15.83 -18.94 10.72
N ARG A 219 16.82 -18.55 11.55
CA ARG A 219 16.80 -18.88 12.98
C ARG A 219 15.71 -18.08 13.70
N GLN A 220 15.12 -18.71 14.72
CA GLN A 220 14.25 -18.05 15.67
C GLN A 220 15.06 -17.69 16.92
N LEU A 221 15.00 -16.41 17.30
CA LEU A 221 15.70 -15.86 18.45
C LEU A 221 14.68 -15.55 19.55
N GLU A 222 14.92 -16.05 20.76
CA GLU A 222 14.07 -15.76 21.91
C GLU A 222 14.42 -14.38 22.46
N LEU A 223 13.43 -13.51 22.63
CA LEU A 223 13.66 -12.13 23.10
C LEU A 223 14.23 -12.07 24.53
N GLU A 224 13.97 -13.09 25.36
CA GLU A 224 14.58 -13.18 26.69
C GLU A 224 16.08 -13.48 26.66
N ALA A 225 16.56 -14.15 25.60
CA ALA A 225 17.98 -14.47 25.44
C ALA A 225 18.77 -13.34 24.75
N GLU A 226 18.08 -12.42 24.06
CA GLU A 226 18.66 -11.33 23.28
C GLU A 226 18.18 -9.96 23.83
N PRO A 227 18.79 -9.45 24.93
CA PRO A 227 18.29 -8.28 25.66
C PRO A 227 18.33 -6.99 24.84
N ASP A 228 19.28 -6.86 23.92
CA ASP A 228 19.42 -5.73 22.99
C ASP A 228 18.26 -5.66 22.00
N LEU A 229 17.85 -6.80 21.43
CA LEU A 229 16.67 -6.89 20.56
C LEU A 229 15.39 -6.55 21.33
N LYS A 230 15.22 -7.13 22.51
CA LYS A 230 14.05 -6.87 23.37
C LYS A 230 13.96 -5.40 23.78
N GLN A 231 15.09 -4.81 24.17
CA GLN A 231 15.13 -3.41 24.57
C GLN A 231 14.74 -2.50 23.40
N ALA A 232 15.35 -2.67 22.22
CA ALA A 232 15.05 -1.84 21.05
C ALA A 232 13.57 -1.89 20.64
N LEU A 233 12.95 -3.07 20.72
CA LEU A 233 11.52 -3.26 20.46
C LEU A 233 10.62 -2.61 21.53
N LEU A 234 11.06 -2.57 22.79
CA LEU A 234 10.27 -2.02 23.90
C LEU A 234 10.28 -0.49 23.94
N ILE A 235 11.46 0.12 23.73
CA ILE A 235 11.61 1.58 23.84
C ILE A 235 11.51 2.31 22.50
N SER A 236 11.54 1.58 21.38
CA SER A 236 11.53 2.14 20.02
C SER A 236 12.63 3.17 19.74
N GLU A 237 13.77 2.99 20.41
CA GLU A 237 14.97 3.81 20.24
C GLU A 237 16.18 2.91 19.90
N PRO A 238 17.20 3.42 19.20
CA PRO A 238 18.41 2.68 18.93
C PRO A 238 19.10 2.18 20.20
N VAL A 239 19.46 0.90 20.21
CA VAL A 239 20.24 0.28 21.29
C VAL A 239 21.65 0.00 20.76
N VAL A 240 22.65 0.57 21.44
CA VAL A 240 24.07 0.41 21.09
C VAL A 240 24.77 -0.36 22.18
N VAL A 241 25.44 -1.44 21.80
CA VAL A 241 26.29 -2.25 22.68
C VAL A 241 27.67 -2.32 22.06
N GLU A 242 28.64 -1.59 22.63
CA GLU A 242 30.01 -1.54 22.10
C GLU A 242 30.86 -2.77 22.47
N GLN A 243 30.52 -3.45 23.57
CA GLN A 243 31.25 -4.62 24.07
C GLN A 243 30.27 -5.67 24.62
N LEU A 244 30.14 -6.78 23.89
CA LEU A 244 29.40 -7.96 24.34
C LEU A 244 30.30 -8.91 25.14
N THR A 245 29.80 -9.39 26.29
CA THR A 245 30.55 -10.24 27.23
C THR A 245 30.32 -11.74 27.00
N SER A 246 29.27 -12.12 26.28
CA SER A 246 28.96 -13.50 25.91
C SER A 246 28.37 -13.50 24.52
N ASP A 247 28.84 -14.39 23.62
CA ASP A 247 28.20 -14.47 22.32
C ASP A 247 28.20 -15.87 21.70
N HIS A 248 26.98 -16.36 21.43
CA HIS A 248 26.72 -17.56 20.66
C HIS A 248 26.96 -17.34 19.15
N PHE A 249 27.05 -16.09 18.71
CA PHE A 249 27.08 -15.64 17.31
C PHE A 249 28.31 -14.82 16.93
N GLN A 250 29.32 -14.77 17.81
CA GLN A 250 30.64 -14.13 17.59
C GLN A 250 30.61 -12.61 17.43
N GLN A 251 29.55 -11.92 17.84
CA GLN A 251 29.43 -10.46 17.82
C GLN A 251 30.28 -9.87 18.97
N GLN A 252 30.90 -8.74 18.70
CA GLN A 252 31.66 -7.95 19.68
C GLN A 252 30.98 -6.61 19.95
N SER A 253 30.33 -6.04 18.94
CA SER A 253 29.58 -4.79 19.03
C SER A 253 28.33 -4.86 18.17
N VAL A 254 27.23 -4.27 18.66
CA VAL A 254 25.92 -4.32 18.02
C VAL A 254 25.23 -2.95 18.05
N LEU A 255 24.56 -2.63 16.94
CA LEU A 255 23.57 -1.56 16.86
C LEU A 255 22.23 -2.19 16.47
N VAL A 256 21.22 -2.01 17.31
CA VAL A 256 19.87 -2.52 17.11
C VAL A 256 18.90 -1.35 16.96
N VAL A 257 18.04 -1.42 15.95
CA VAL A 257 17.01 -0.40 15.70
C VAL A 257 15.70 -1.12 15.33
N SER A 258 14.61 -0.78 16.00
CA SER A 258 13.29 -1.31 15.66
C SER A 258 12.77 -0.70 14.36
N THR A 259 12.06 -1.49 13.56
CA THR A 259 11.25 -0.97 12.46
C THR A 259 9.83 -0.81 12.97
N SER A 260 9.17 0.30 12.64
CA SER A 260 7.82 0.59 13.11
C SER A 260 6.94 1.18 12.01
N TYR A 261 5.64 1.06 12.22
CA TYR A 261 4.61 1.76 11.46
C TYR A 261 3.59 2.31 12.44
N GLN A 262 3.31 3.62 12.37
CA GLN A 262 2.42 4.30 13.34
C GLN A 262 2.82 4.05 14.80
N ASP A 263 4.13 4.17 15.10
CA ASP A 263 4.72 3.93 16.42
C ASP A 263 4.60 2.50 16.96
N GLU A 264 4.03 1.57 16.20
CA GLU A 264 4.01 0.14 16.54
C GLU A 264 5.19 -0.60 15.89
N PRO A 265 6.05 -1.26 16.69
CA PRO A 265 7.17 -2.03 16.17
C PRO A 265 6.66 -3.27 15.42
N ASN A 266 7.17 -3.49 14.21
CA ASN A 266 6.81 -4.61 13.34
C ASN A 266 8.03 -5.44 12.90
N GLY A 267 9.22 -5.06 13.35
CA GLY A 267 10.47 -5.75 13.08
C GLY A 267 11.65 -5.10 13.79
N VAL A 268 12.82 -5.67 13.60
CA VAL A 268 14.07 -5.13 14.17
C VAL A 268 15.23 -5.37 13.22
N ILE A 269 16.09 -4.37 13.06
CA ILE A 269 17.33 -4.45 12.32
C ILE A 269 18.47 -4.52 13.34
N SER A 270 19.36 -5.50 13.20
CA SER A 270 20.57 -5.62 14.03
C SER A 270 21.81 -5.64 13.14
N LEU A 271 22.70 -4.69 13.37
CA LEU A 271 24.01 -4.59 12.75
C LEU A 271 25.06 -5.09 13.73
N GLN A 272 25.87 -6.05 13.31
CA GLN A 272 26.78 -6.77 14.17
C GLN A 272 28.21 -6.67 13.60
N GLN A 273 29.14 -6.27 14.46
CA GLN A 273 30.58 -6.34 14.20
C GLN A 273 31.16 -7.53 14.96
N CYS A 274 31.78 -8.47 14.25
CA CYS A 274 32.22 -9.76 14.82
C CYS A 274 33.76 -9.91 14.86
N ASP A 275 34.47 -9.25 13.93
CA ASP A 275 35.94 -9.29 13.81
C ASP A 275 36.65 -8.33 14.77
N ARG A 276 35.97 -7.27 15.22
CA ARG A 276 36.53 -6.23 16.11
C ARG A 276 35.44 -5.51 16.89
N HIS A 277 35.84 -4.82 17.95
CA HIS A 277 35.02 -3.80 18.59
C HIS A 277 34.81 -2.62 17.65
N ARG A 278 33.59 -2.09 17.63
CA ARG A 278 33.18 -0.94 16.84
C ARG A 278 32.43 0.06 17.71
N GLN A 279 32.87 1.30 17.63
CA GLN A 279 32.09 2.45 18.09
C GLN A 279 31.21 2.91 16.94
N TRP A 280 29.92 3.06 17.20
CA TRP A 280 28.94 3.51 16.22
C TRP A 280 28.86 5.03 16.30
N SER A 281 29.11 5.70 15.17
CA SER A 281 28.99 7.15 15.12
C SER A 281 27.52 7.58 15.13
N GLU A 282 27.24 8.79 15.63
CA GLU A 282 25.89 9.36 15.63
C GLU A 282 25.27 9.37 14.22
N ALA A 283 26.08 9.65 13.19
CA ALA A 283 25.63 9.62 11.79
C ALA A 283 25.20 8.21 11.33
N GLU A 284 25.88 7.15 11.79
CA GLU A 284 25.48 5.77 11.48
C GLU A 284 24.21 5.37 12.19
N ILE A 285 24.06 5.77 13.45
CA ILE A 285 22.85 5.52 14.25
C ILE A 285 21.66 6.21 13.60
N GLU A 286 21.81 7.48 13.24
CA GLU A 286 20.77 8.27 12.60
C GLU A 286 20.37 7.69 11.23
N LEU A 287 21.36 7.33 10.41
CA LEU A 287 21.15 6.69 9.12
C LEU A 287 20.31 5.40 9.26
N VAL A 288 20.66 4.53 10.20
CA VAL A 288 19.93 3.27 10.41
C VAL A 288 18.54 3.55 10.96
N ARG A 289 18.38 4.53 11.86
CA ARG A 289 17.09 4.97 12.40
C ARG A 289 16.13 5.45 11.32
N GLU A 290 16.56 6.39 10.48
CA GLU A 290 15.75 6.90 9.38
C GLU A 290 15.38 5.78 8.39
N LEU A 291 16.32 4.87 8.10
CA LEU A 291 16.04 3.76 7.21
C LEU A 291 15.05 2.77 7.83
N ALA A 292 15.18 2.45 9.11
CA ALA A 292 14.32 1.53 9.82
C ALA A 292 12.86 1.99 9.82
N GLN A 293 12.62 3.31 9.96
CA GLN A 293 11.29 3.89 9.85
C GLN A 293 10.66 3.69 8.46
N GLN A 294 11.44 3.86 7.40
CA GLN A 294 10.96 3.66 6.03
C GLN A 294 10.74 2.17 5.72
N VAL A 295 11.61 1.31 6.22
CA VAL A 295 11.49 -0.15 6.12
C VAL A 295 10.23 -0.62 6.86
N GLY A 296 10.00 -0.14 8.08
CA GLY A 296 8.81 -0.47 8.86
C GLY A 296 7.51 -0.08 8.17
N THR A 297 7.46 1.11 7.58
CA THR A 297 6.33 1.55 6.73
C THR A 297 6.13 0.64 5.52
N ALA A 298 7.21 0.27 4.82
CA ALA A 298 7.11 -0.60 3.65
C ALA A 298 6.65 -2.02 4.00
N ILE A 299 7.14 -2.58 5.11
CA ILE A 299 6.70 -3.88 5.65
C ILE A 299 5.20 -3.82 5.95
N ALA A 300 4.74 -2.79 6.67
CA ALA A 300 3.32 -2.64 6.98
C ALA A 300 2.45 -2.54 5.72
N HIS A 301 2.84 -1.73 4.73
CA HIS A 301 2.11 -1.61 3.48
C HIS A 301 2.05 -2.93 2.70
N ALA A 302 3.16 -3.68 2.64
CA ALA A 302 3.20 -4.97 1.97
C ALA A 302 2.30 -6.01 2.66
N THR A 303 2.32 -6.08 4.00
CA THR A 303 1.45 -6.96 4.78
C THR A 303 -0.03 -6.61 4.60
N LEU A 304 -0.39 -5.33 4.77
CA LEU A 304 -1.77 -4.86 4.60
C LEU A 304 -2.30 -5.13 3.18
N TYR A 305 -1.45 -4.99 2.15
CA TYR A 305 -1.83 -5.30 0.78
C TYR A 305 -2.12 -6.78 0.57
N GLN A 306 -1.29 -7.67 1.14
CA GLN A 306 -1.52 -9.12 1.07
C GLN A 306 -2.81 -9.53 1.79
N GLU A 307 -3.09 -8.95 2.97
CA GLU A 307 -4.33 -9.20 3.70
C GLU A 307 -5.56 -8.71 2.93
N LEU A 308 -5.49 -7.53 2.32
CA LEU A 308 -6.54 -6.99 1.49
C LEU A 308 -6.83 -7.88 0.28
N GLU A 309 -5.80 -8.34 -0.42
CA GLU A 309 -5.97 -9.20 -1.58
C GLU A 309 -6.57 -10.55 -1.19
N TRP A 310 -6.10 -11.15 -0.10
CA TRP A 310 -6.68 -12.37 0.43
C TRP A 310 -8.17 -12.19 0.79
N ALA A 311 -8.52 -11.12 1.50
CA ALA A 311 -9.91 -10.82 1.85
C ALA A 311 -10.78 -10.58 0.61
N ARG A 312 -10.24 -9.90 -0.42
CA ARG A 312 -10.90 -9.67 -1.71
C ARG A 312 -11.20 -10.99 -2.40
N GLU A 313 -10.22 -11.89 -2.51
CA GLU A 313 -10.41 -13.21 -3.12
C GLU A 313 -11.48 -14.04 -2.40
N GLN A 314 -11.50 -14.00 -1.06
CA GLN A 314 -12.53 -14.71 -0.28
C GLN A 314 -13.92 -14.12 -0.53
N ALA A 315 -14.04 -12.78 -0.55
CA ALA A 315 -15.30 -12.10 -0.84
C ALA A 315 -15.79 -12.40 -2.27
N GLU A 316 -14.90 -12.44 -3.26
CA GLU A 316 -15.23 -12.78 -4.64
C GLU A 316 -15.68 -14.24 -4.79
N LYS A 317 -15.01 -15.18 -4.12
CA LYS A 317 -15.44 -16.58 -4.07
C LYS A 317 -16.83 -16.72 -3.44
N ALA A 318 -17.07 -16.06 -2.31
CA ALA A 318 -18.38 -16.06 -1.66
C ALA A 318 -19.47 -15.45 -2.56
N SER A 319 -19.19 -14.32 -3.21
CA SER A 319 -20.11 -13.67 -4.16
C SER A 319 -20.43 -14.59 -5.34
N ARG A 320 -19.41 -15.25 -5.90
CA ARG A 320 -19.58 -16.21 -6.98
C ARG A 320 -20.46 -17.39 -6.57
N HIS A 321 -20.19 -18.03 -5.42
CA HIS A 321 -21.02 -19.12 -4.91
C HIS A 321 -22.48 -18.67 -4.69
N LYS A 322 -22.70 -17.45 -4.19
CA LYS A 322 -24.03 -16.87 -4.05
C LYS A 322 -24.73 -16.72 -5.41
N SER A 323 -24.03 -16.21 -6.43
CA SER A 323 -24.60 -16.08 -7.77
C SER A 323 -24.91 -17.43 -8.41
N GLU A 324 -24.01 -18.42 -8.27
CA GLU A 324 -24.20 -19.78 -8.77
C GLU A 324 -25.38 -20.46 -8.08
N PHE A 325 -25.49 -20.33 -6.75
CA PHE A 325 -26.65 -20.82 -5.98
C PHE A 325 -27.96 -20.17 -6.47
N LEU A 326 -28.03 -18.84 -6.56
CA LEU A 326 -29.24 -18.15 -7.02
C LEU A 326 -29.64 -18.52 -8.45
N ALA A 327 -28.66 -18.65 -9.36
CA ALA A 327 -28.90 -19.06 -10.73
C ALA A 327 -29.44 -20.51 -10.80
N SER A 328 -28.79 -21.44 -10.08
CA SER A 328 -29.21 -22.83 -9.99
C SER A 328 -30.62 -22.94 -9.42
N THR A 329 -30.87 -22.33 -8.26
CA THR A 329 -32.17 -22.35 -7.59
C THR A 329 -33.27 -21.74 -8.46
N THR A 330 -32.99 -20.65 -9.19
CA THR A 330 -33.97 -20.06 -10.11
C THR A 330 -34.32 -21.03 -11.26
N HIS A 331 -33.32 -21.74 -11.79
CA HIS A 331 -33.55 -22.72 -12.85
C HIS A 331 -34.37 -23.91 -12.35
N GLU A 332 -34.03 -24.46 -11.19
CA GLU A 332 -34.73 -25.58 -10.56
C GLU A 332 -36.17 -25.21 -10.19
N LEU A 333 -36.44 -23.97 -9.76
CA LEU A 333 -37.80 -23.49 -9.50
C LEU A 333 -38.63 -23.30 -10.78
N ARG A 334 -38.00 -22.84 -11.87
CA ARG A 334 -38.69 -22.51 -13.12
C ARG A 334 -39.24 -23.76 -13.83
N THR A 335 -38.52 -24.87 -13.78
CA THR A 335 -38.90 -26.12 -14.48
C THR A 335 -40.25 -26.67 -14.01
N PRO A 336 -40.48 -26.98 -12.72
CA PRO A 336 -41.78 -27.45 -12.24
C PRO A 336 -42.86 -26.37 -12.38
N LEU A 337 -42.54 -25.09 -12.17
CA LEU A 337 -43.51 -24.00 -12.36
C LEU A 337 -44.04 -23.95 -13.80
N ASN A 338 -43.16 -24.12 -14.79
CA ASN A 338 -43.54 -24.19 -16.19
C ASN A 338 -44.36 -25.45 -16.51
N GLY A 339 -44.08 -26.58 -15.84
CA GLY A 339 -44.90 -27.80 -15.93
C GLY A 339 -46.33 -27.57 -15.45
N ILE A 340 -46.49 -26.91 -14.29
CA ILE A 340 -47.81 -26.55 -13.74
C ILE A 340 -48.55 -25.62 -14.72
N ILE A 341 -47.93 -24.50 -15.10
CA ILE A 341 -48.58 -23.49 -15.95
C ILE A 341 -48.89 -24.05 -17.34
N GLY A 342 -47.97 -24.83 -17.92
CA GLY A 342 -48.12 -25.42 -19.25
C GLY A 342 -49.27 -26.42 -19.31
N SER A 343 -49.31 -27.40 -18.40
CA SER A 343 -50.36 -28.40 -18.36
C SER A 343 -51.74 -27.78 -18.08
N LEU A 344 -51.83 -26.84 -17.14
CA LEU A 344 -53.09 -26.14 -16.86
C LEU A 344 -53.56 -25.31 -18.06
N LYS A 345 -52.63 -24.68 -18.80
CA LYS A 345 -52.96 -23.88 -19.97
C LYS A 345 -53.54 -24.71 -21.11
N LEU A 346 -52.98 -25.89 -21.39
CA LEU A 346 -53.51 -26.78 -22.43
C LEU A 346 -54.96 -27.20 -22.14
N ILE A 347 -55.27 -27.47 -20.88
CA ILE A 347 -56.64 -27.78 -20.42
C ILE A 347 -57.56 -26.56 -20.58
N LEU A 348 -57.10 -25.37 -20.17
CA LEU A 348 -57.89 -24.13 -20.24
C LEU A 348 -58.16 -23.67 -21.69
N ASP A 349 -57.21 -23.91 -22.60
CA ASP A 349 -57.32 -23.54 -24.01
C ASP A 349 -58.15 -24.56 -24.84
N GLU A 350 -58.74 -25.58 -24.18
CA GLU A 350 -59.53 -26.66 -24.81
C GLU A 350 -58.77 -27.42 -25.93
N VAL A 351 -57.45 -27.54 -25.80
CA VAL A 351 -56.55 -28.18 -26.80
C VAL A 351 -56.31 -29.66 -26.50
N VAL A 352 -57.08 -30.23 -25.58
CA VAL A 352 -56.95 -31.62 -25.12
C VAL A 352 -58.03 -32.46 -25.82
N ASP A 353 -57.64 -33.58 -26.41
CA ASP A 353 -58.50 -34.34 -27.30
C ASP A 353 -59.52 -35.23 -26.55
N ASP A 354 -59.17 -35.72 -25.35
CA ASP A 354 -60.03 -36.61 -24.57
C ASP A 354 -59.87 -36.49 -23.02
N PRO A 355 -60.83 -37.05 -22.24
CA PRO A 355 -60.82 -36.96 -20.77
C PRO A 355 -59.66 -37.70 -20.08
N GLU A 356 -59.08 -38.73 -20.70
CA GLU A 356 -57.91 -39.43 -20.15
C GLU A 356 -56.67 -38.53 -20.29
N GLU A 357 -56.47 -37.90 -21.45
CA GLU A 357 -55.40 -36.93 -21.69
C GLU A 357 -55.52 -35.70 -20.76
N GLN A 358 -56.75 -35.24 -20.49
CA GLN A 358 -56.99 -34.16 -19.52
C GLN A 358 -56.52 -34.56 -18.11
N THR A 359 -56.76 -35.81 -17.72
CA THR A 359 -56.34 -36.34 -16.42
C THR A 359 -54.82 -36.44 -16.33
N GLU A 360 -54.13 -36.83 -17.41
CA GLU A 360 -52.67 -36.86 -17.49
C GLU A 360 -52.06 -35.47 -17.29
N PHE A 361 -52.59 -34.43 -17.95
CA PHE A 361 -52.12 -33.06 -17.73
C PHE A 361 -52.35 -32.56 -16.30
N ILE A 362 -53.48 -32.92 -15.67
CA ILE A 362 -53.73 -32.60 -14.25
C ILE A 362 -52.69 -33.29 -13.36
N ASP A 363 -52.37 -34.56 -13.62
CA ASP A 363 -51.37 -35.31 -12.84
C ASP A 363 -49.96 -34.73 -12.99
N VAL A 364 -49.58 -34.32 -14.20
CA VAL A 364 -48.31 -33.61 -14.46
C VAL A 364 -48.25 -32.29 -13.68
N ALA A 365 -49.34 -31.52 -13.67
CA ALA A 365 -49.40 -30.26 -12.92
C ALA A 365 -49.30 -30.52 -11.40
N HIS A 366 -50.01 -31.53 -10.88
CA HIS A 366 -49.98 -31.89 -9.47
C HIS A 366 -48.58 -32.36 -9.02
N THR A 367 -47.97 -33.27 -9.78
CA THR A 367 -46.62 -33.77 -9.50
C THR A 367 -45.57 -32.66 -9.57
N SER A 368 -45.69 -31.75 -10.54
CA SER A 368 -44.82 -30.57 -10.63
C SER A 368 -44.99 -29.62 -9.43
N ALA A 369 -46.21 -29.46 -8.91
CA ALA A 369 -46.46 -28.65 -7.72
C ALA A 369 -45.85 -29.26 -6.44
N LEU A 370 -45.93 -30.59 -6.29
CA LEU A 370 -45.27 -31.31 -5.19
C LEU A 370 -43.75 -31.15 -5.26
N HIS A 371 -43.16 -31.33 -6.44
CA HIS A 371 -41.71 -31.16 -6.62
C HIS A 371 -41.26 -29.71 -6.33
N LEU A 372 -42.03 -28.71 -6.75
CA LEU A 372 -41.74 -27.31 -6.42
C LEU A 372 -41.75 -27.06 -4.91
N LEU A 373 -42.68 -27.69 -4.18
CA LEU A 373 -42.76 -27.57 -2.72
C LEU A 373 -41.54 -28.19 -2.02
N GLU A 374 -41.04 -29.34 -2.51
CA GLU A 374 -39.79 -29.96 -2.03
C GLU A 374 -38.61 -28.99 -2.19
N ILE A 375 -38.42 -28.43 -3.39
CA ILE A 375 -37.33 -27.47 -3.65
C ILE A 375 -37.42 -26.25 -2.71
N ILE A 376 -38.63 -25.73 -2.46
CA ILE A 376 -38.83 -24.61 -1.54
C ILE A 376 -38.43 -25.00 -0.10
N ASN A 377 -38.81 -26.19 0.35
CA ASN A 377 -38.44 -26.68 1.67
C ASN A 377 -36.92 -26.85 1.81
N ASP A 378 -36.25 -27.39 0.78
CA ASP A 378 -34.79 -27.53 0.75
C ASP A 378 -34.09 -26.17 0.88
N ILE A 379 -34.57 -25.14 0.16
CA ILE A 379 -34.03 -23.77 0.26
C ILE A 379 -34.22 -23.19 1.67
N LEU A 380 -35.40 -23.40 2.27
CA LEU A 380 -35.69 -22.94 3.62
C LEU A 380 -34.79 -23.65 4.65
N ASP A 381 -34.46 -24.91 4.41
CA ASP A 381 -33.60 -25.69 5.29
C ASP A 381 -32.15 -25.23 5.21
N ILE A 382 -31.64 -24.96 4.01
CA ILE A 382 -30.34 -24.31 3.83
C ILE A 382 -30.30 -22.96 4.57
N ALA A 383 -31.34 -22.14 4.45
CA ALA A 383 -31.41 -20.84 5.15
C ALA A 383 -31.43 -20.98 6.68
N LYS A 384 -32.09 -22.02 7.22
CA LYS A 384 -32.06 -22.32 8.66
C LYS A 384 -30.66 -22.77 9.11
N ILE A 385 -29.97 -23.59 8.31
CA ILE A 385 -28.61 -24.05 8.59
C ILE A 385 -27.65 -22.86 8.63
N GLU A 386 -27.68 -21.98 7.62
CA GLU A 386 -26.79 -20.80 7.57
C GLU A 386 -27.04 -19.82 8.74
N ALA A 387 -28.29 -19.69 9.19
CA ALA A 387 -28.63 -18.87 10.34
C ALA A 387 -28.30 -19.53 11.70
N GLY A 388 -27.82 -20.77 11.70
CA GLY A 388 -27.59 -21.55 12.92
C GLY A 388 -28.89 -21.90 13.68
N LYS A 389 -30.04 -21.90 12.98
CA LYS A 389 -31.38 -22.13 13.54
C LYS A 389 -31.96 -23.50 13.17
N MET A 390 -31.17 -24.35 12.52
CA MET A 390 -31.57 -25.73 12.24
C MET A 390 -31.55 -26.50 13.57
N GLU A 391 -32.73 -26.79 14.10
CA GLU A 391 -32.89 -27.70 15.22
C GLU A 391 -33.12 -29.12 14.69
N LEU A 392 -32.31 -30.07 15.18
CA LEU A 392 -32.51 -31.49 14.88
C LEU A 392 -33.40 -32.08 15.97
N GLU A 393 -34.61 -32.44 15.60
CA GLU A 393 -35.50 -33.23 16.46
C GLU A 393 -35.12 -34.70 16.32
N LEU A 394 -34.30 -35.20 17.25
CA LEU A 394 -33.86 -36.59 17.25
C LEU A 394 -34.88 -37.46 17.98
N ASP A 395 -35.62 -38.27 17.22
CA ASP A 395 -36.57 -39.24 17.76
C ASP A 395 -36.01 -40.67 17.70
N GLN A 396 -36.60 -41.55 18.51
CA GLN A 396 -36.31 -42.99 18.47
C GLN A 396 -36.94 -43.63 17.24
N VAL A 397 -36.10 -44.10 16.32
CA VAL A 397 -36.51 -44.81 15.10
C VAL A 397 -36.13 -46.27 15.24
N LYS A 398 -37.11 -47.17 15.07
CA LYS A 398 -36.84 -48.61 15.03
C LYS A 398 -36.23 -48.98 13.68
N LEU A 399 -35.03 -49.55 13.69
CA LEU A 399 -34.29 -49.90 12.47
C LEU A 399 -35.05 -50.90 11.60
N GLU A 400 -35.71 -51.88 12.20
CA GLU A 400 -36.55 -52.86 11.46
C GLU A 400 -37.66 -52.19 10.68
N GLY A 401 -38.44 -51.30 11.33
CA GLY A 401 -39.53 -50.58 10.66
C GLY A 401 -39.01 -49.67 9.54
N LEU A 402 -37.88 -48.99 9.77
CA LEU A 402 -37.21 -48.19 8.73
C LEU A 402 -36.80 -49.05 7.53
N MET A 403 -36.19 -50.23 7.76
CA MET A 403 -35.79 -51.13 6.67
C MET A 403 -36.99 -51.70 5.91
N GLU A 404 -38.09 -52.01 6.59
CA GLU A 404 -39.34 -52.44 5.95
C GLU A 404 -39.94 -51.35 5.05
N ASP A 405 -39.91 -50.09 5.51
CA ASP A 405 -40.39 -48.95 4.73
C ASP A 405 -39.52 -48.72 3.48
N VAL A 406 -38.18 -48.82 3.62
CA VAL A 406 -37.24 -48.74 2.50
C VAL A 406 -37.45 -49.88 1.51
N ASP A 407 -37.63 -51.11 2.00
CA ASP A 407 -37.91 -52.27 1.15
C ASP A 407 -39.22 -52.09 0.37
N ARG A 408 -40.30 -51.68 1.04
CA ARG A 408 -41.60 -51.43 0.40
C ARG A 408 -41.49 -50.37 -0.71
N PHE A 409 -40.72 -49.32 -0.48
CA PHE A 409 -40.53 -48.23 -1.45
C PHE A 409 -39.68 -48.66 -2.66
N THR A 410 -38.59 -49.40 -2.43
CA THR A 410 -37.61 -49.73 -3.48
C THR A 410 -37.89 -51.05 -4.22
N ARG A 411 -38.69 -51.95 -3.66
CA ARG A 411 -38.97 -53.29 -4.21
C ARG A 411 -39.57 -53.26 -5.62
N ASN A 412 -40.52 -52.36 -5.88
CA ASN A 412 -41.10 -52.21 -7.23
C ASN A 412 -40.06 -51.75 -8.26
N GLN A 413 -39.20 -50.79 -7.90
CA GLN A 413 -38.15 -50.29 -8.79
C GLN A 413 -37.08 -51.36 -9.06
N ALA A 414 -36.69 -52.13 -8.05
CA ALA A 414 -35.74 -53.23 -8.18
C ALA A 414 -36.29 -54.33 -9.11
N GLN A 415 -37.57 -54.68 -8.97
CA GLN A 415 -38.24 -55.65 -9.85
C GLN A 415 -38.31 -55.18 -11.30
N GLN A 416 -38.67 -53.91 -11.55
CA GLN A 416 -38.68 -53.34 -12.91
C GLN A 416 -37.30 -53.40 -13.59
N LYS A 417 -36.22 -53.35 -12.82
CA LYS A 417 -34.84 -53.45 -13.30
C LYS A 417 -34.24 -54.86 -13.22
N ASN A 418 -35.03 -55.89 -12.86
CA ASN A 418 -34.57 -57.26 -12.63
C ASN A 418 -33.42 -57.39 -11.61
N LEU A 419 -33.43 -56.56 -10.57
CA LEU A 419 -32.45 -56.57 -9.49
C LEU A 419 -33.05 -57.20 -8.22
N SER A 420 -32.25 -57.98 -7.50
CA SER A 420 -32.60 -58.50 -6.17
C SER A 420 -31.99 -57.62 -5.08
N LEU A 421 -32.84 -57.08 -4.20
CA LEU A 421 -32.44 -56.32 -3.01
C LEU A 421 -32.77 -57.15 -1.77
N ASN A 422 -31.77 -57.41 -0.94
CA ASN A 422 -31.92 -58.12 0.34
C ASN A 422 -31.28 -57.27 1.45
N PHE A 423 -31.99 -57.09 2.55
CA PHE A 423 -31.48 -56.43 3.75
C PHE A 423 -31.01 -57.49 4.75
N GLU A 424 -29.74 -57.47 5.12
CA GLU A 424 -29.19 -58.31 6.18
C GLU A 424 -29.10 -57.50 7.47
N LEU A 425 -30.04 -57.74 8.38
CA LEU A 425 -30.04 -57.13 9.71
C LEU A 425 -29.18 -57.93 10.69
N PRO A 426 -28.55 -57.27 11.69
CA PRO A 426 -27.80 -57.96 12.72
C PRO A 426 -28.72 -58.89 13.52
N ASN A 427 -28.22 -60.08 13.81
CA ASN A 427 -29.00 -61.12 14.50
C ASN A 427 -29.01 -60.87 16.03
N THR A 428 -29.74 -59.83 16.46
CA THR A 428 -29.89 -59.42 17.86
C THR A 428 -31.33 -59.68 18.33
N ARG A 429 -31.50 -60.01 19.63
CA ARG A 429 -32.83 -60.20 20.24
C ARG A 429 -33.49 -58.90 20.68
N ASP A 430 -32.70 -57.84 20.82
CA ASP A 430 -33.16 -56.53 21.25
C ASP A 430 -33.43 -55.64 20.03
N ASP A 431 -34.44 -54.78 20.12
CA ASP A 431 -34.76 -53.77 19.11
C ASP A 431 -33.54 -52.87 18.86
N VAL A 432 -33.10 -52.75 17.61
CA VAL A 432 -32.07 -51.78 17.23
C VAL A 432 -32.76 -50.42 17.02
N ILE A 433 -32.50 -49.50 17.95
CA ILE A 433 -33.04 -48.14 17.92
C ILE A 433 -31.95 -47.19 17.42
N VAL A 434 -32.29 -46.37 16.42
CA VAL A 434 -31.46 -45.30 15.90
C VAL A 434 -32.09 -43.97 16.34
N PHE A 435 -31.28 -43.05 16.83
CA PHE A 435 -31.74 -41.68 17.09
C PHE A 435 -31.50 -40.85 15.83
N GLY A 436 -32.58 -40.40 15.21
CA GLY A 436 -32.53 -39.65 13.95
C GLY A 436 -33.72 -38.73 13.82
N ASN A 437 -33.58 -37.71 12.97
CA ASN A 437 -34.72 -36.89 12.58
C ASN A 437 -35.48 -37.67 11.50
N TYR A 438 -36.58 -38.33 11.84
CA TYR A 438 -37.32 -39.18 10.90
C TYR A 438 -38.18 -38.37 9.92
N GLN A 439 -38.43 -37.09 10.22
CA GLN A 439 -39.30 -36.20 9.44
C GLN A 439 -38.54 -35.41 8.35
N ARG A 440 -37.21 -35.52 8.30
CA ARG A 440 -36.31 -34.90 7.31
C ARG A 440 -35.22 -35.89 6.94
#